data_AF-A0A2K9LEG4-F1
#
_entry.id   AF-A0A2K9LEG4-F1
#
_cell.length_a   1.000
_cell.length_b   1.000
_cell.length_c   1.000
_cell.angle_alpha   90.00
_cell.angle_beta   90.00
_cell.angle_gamma   90.00
#
_symmetry.space_group_name_H-M   'P 1'
#
loop_
_entity.id
_entity.type
_entity.pdbx_description
1 polymer ?
#
loop_
_entity_poly.entity_id
_entity_poly.type
_entity_poly.pdbx_seq_one_letter_code
_entity_poly.pdbx_strand_id
1 'polypeptide(L)'
;MTFGLCFAPSATAAVTLSSPPAVHLAGPATGSIAMMIGQPEFAPVVLRDAHAPLAGLWLWSMAVAWDLLPVTLRLEAEEGPVELSAQPQADGQILVVVARGHAKAACDEDRVQGIRWQQTRAEFLRHWGSAWTKCLANPAFDAGGHWAIDPEPVRDMPWVTLGETPELEAPSWPMPARIAWFYLQMAHHLRSKNHGCEYTADPARWVARELALARMGVQCANAAWAALHSTPAPNQGEEARIAVVLARAQQLPKELSRELEVSLHHDYIETQSAAFEHVARVAEALLPQFPITPGCHFADEKGRRSTLVYRHGRRWTLWREDGMLVQEDAFRARFHTLWRRPVAYGPHFDPERVDGIDRRRLRFFVLQAGPWSIVCPVCGYPGLDEEDEPSPCDICGFEHPWRFVDRAAPSLDTAVDEAGNLLSPTLRQRRVWFAQHGDAWPPDHVGTPDDPVPVSALRNPEHQGLVRECMAEWDAWLEQPDLHKRPVPVWQRWARLQNNGCPPSRGDEA
;
A
#
# COMPACT_ATOMS: atom_id res chain seq x y z
N MET A 1 24.59 7.15 -7.59
CA MET A 1 23.95 6.07 -8.36
C MET A 1 22.58 6.56 -8.79
N THR A 2 22.28 6.51 -10.09
CA THR A 2 20.96 6.86 -10.63
C THR A 2 20.05 5.66 -10.39
N PHE A 3 19.09 5.82 -9.49
CA PHE A 3 18.01 4.87 -9.31
C PHE A 3 17.09 4.98 -10.53
N GLY A 4 16.96 3.92 -11.33
CA GLY A 4 16.09 3.99 -12.50
C GLY A 4 16.00 2.70 -13.28
N LEU A 5 14.77 2.24 -13.49
CA LEU A 5 14.46 1.28 -14.55
C LEU A 5 14.53 2.00 -15.89
N CYS A 6 15.12 1.35 -16.88
CA CYS A 6 15.06 1.82 -18.26
C CYS A 6 13.96 1.06 -19.00
N PHE A 7 12.97 1.79 -19.54
CA PHE A 7 11.87 1.21 -20.32
C PHE A 7 12.21 1.16 -21.81
N ALA A 8 13.30 0.48 -22.16
CA ALA A 8 13.79 0.33 -23.53
C ALA A 8 14.37 -1.07 -23.75
N PRO A 9 14.24 -1.63 -24.96
CA PRO A 9 14.88 -2.90 -25.30
C PRO A 9 16.40 -2.74 -25.34
N SER A 10 17.12 -3.64 -24.67
CA SER A 10 18.57 -3.75 -24.77
C SER A 10 18.93 -4.75 -25.87
N ALA A 11 19.82 -4.35 -26.80
CA ALA A 11 20.34 -5.21 -27.86
C ALA A 11 21.57 -5.97 -27.35
N THR A 12 21.37 -7.08 -26.65
CA THR A 12 22.46 -7.83 -26.00
C THR A 12 22.76 -9.14 -26.71
N ALA A 13 24.04 -9.36 -27.06
CA ALA A 13 24.54 -10.66 -27.48
C ALA A 13 24.46 -11.64 -26.28
N ALA A 14 23.52 -12.58 -26.33
CA ALA A 14 23.28 -13.55 -25.27
C ALA A 14 22.98 -14.93 -25.86
N VAL A 15 23.54 -15.97 -25.24
CA VAL A 15 23.27 -17.36 -25.59
C VAL A 15 21.80 -17.66 -25.33
N THR A 16 21.11 -18.21 -26.33
CA THR A 16 19.69 -18.53 -26.21
C THR A 16 19.54 -19.91 -25.63
N LEU A 17 18.87 -20.02 -24.49
CA LEU A 17 18.57 -21.28 -23.85
C LEU A 17 17.24 -21.83 -24.40
N SER A 18 17.17 -23.16 -24.59
CA SER A 18 15.96 -23.85 -25.05
C SER A 18 14.90 -24.03 -23.95
N SER A 19 15.30 -23.87 -22.68
CA SER A 19 14.41 -23.94 -21.52
C SER A 19 14.80 -22.90 -20.48
N PRO A 20 13.87 -22.47 -19.60
CA PRO A 20 14.19 -21.60 -18.49
C PRO A 20 15.28 -22.21 -17.60
N PRO A 21 16.35 -21.47 -17.27
CA PRO A 21 17.37 -21.99 -16.38
C PRO A 21 16.84 -22.02 -14.93
N ALA A 22 17.34 -22.96 -14.13
CA ALA A 22 17.08 -22.94 -12.69
C ALA A 22 17.77 -21.72 -12.08
N VAL A 23 17.05 -20.95 -11.27
CA VAL A 23 17.62 -19.85 -10.48
C VAL A 23 17.77 -20.33 -9.05
N HIS A 24 19.01 -20.37 -8.58
CA HIS A 24 19.35 -20.75 -7.21
C HIS A 24 19.98 -19.56 -6.51
N LEU A 25 19.42 -19.19 -5.36
CA LEU A 25 20.00 -18.17 -4.50
C LEU A 25 20.75 -18.88 -3.37
N ALA A 26 22.04 -18.59 -3.24
CA ALA A 26 22.87 -19.06 -2.15
C ALA A 26 23.35 -17.87 -1.30
N GLY A 27 23.27 -18.03 0.01
CA GLY A 27 23.63 -16.99 0.97
C GLY A 27 22.53 -16.71 2.00
N PRO A 28 22.75 -15.68 2.85
CA PRO A 28 23.84 -14.72 2.73
C PRO A 28 25.13 -15.19 3.39
N ALA A 29 26.24 -15.06 2.66
CA ALA A 29 27.58 -15.15 3.23
C ALA A 29 28.10 -13.71 3.40
N THR A 30 28.44 -13.31 4.63
CA THR A 30 29.10 -12.03 4.96
C THR A 30 28.58 -10.81 4.16
N GLY A 31 27.28 -10.53 4.15
CA GLY A 31 26.75 -9.34 3.46
C GLY A 31 26.53 -9.50 1.95
N SER A 32 26.54 -10.72 1.40
CA SER A 32 26.35 -10.97 -0.04
C SER A 32 25.30 -12.03 -0.33
N ILE A 33 24.64 -11.93 -1.48
CA ILE A 33 23.73 -12.94 -2.03
C ILE A 33 24.27 -13.38 -3.40
N ALA A 34 24.53 -14.67 -3.55
CA ALA A 34 24.94 -15.26 -4.83
C ALA A 34 23.70 -15.75 -5.59
N MET A 35 23.41 -15.12 -6.72
CA MET A 35 22.43 -15.58 -7.69
C MET A 35 23.12 -16.49 -8.72
N MET A 36 22.92 -17.79 -8.58
CA MET A 36 23.39 -18.81 -9.50
C MET A 36 22.30 -19.10 -10.53
N ILE A 37 22.64 -18.98 -11.81
CA ILE A 37 21.76 -19.38 -12.90
C ILE A 37 22.30 -20.69 -13.44
N GLY A 38 21.47 -21.73 -13.52
CA GLY A 38 21.83 -23.12 -13.82
C GLY A 38 22.37 -23.33 -15.24
N GLN A 39 23.53 -22.76 -15.52
CA GLN A 39 24.31 -22.82 -16.74
C GLN A 39 25.78 -22.88 -16.32
N PRO A 40 26.50 -24.00 -16.54
CA PRO A 40 27.87 -24.20 -16.05
C PRO A 40 28.86 -23.11 -16.48
N GLU A 41 28.63 -22.50 -17.63
CA GLU A 41 29.48 -21.45 -18.21
C GLU A 41 29.11 -20.04 -17.74
N PHE A 42 27.97 -19.88 -17.05
CA PHE A 42 27.53 -18.60 -16.50
C PHE A 42 27.91 -18.52 -15.02
N ALA A 43 28.92 -17.72 -14.71
CA ALA A 43 29.40 -17.56 -13.34
C ALA A 43 28.30 -16.98 -12.42
N PRO A 44 28.27 -17.36 -11.12
CA PRO A 44 27.33 -16.80 -10.15
C PRO A 44 27.40 -15.27 -10.11
N VAL A 45 26.25 -14.60 -10.07
CA VAL A 45 26.15 -13.16 -9.87
C VAL A 45 26.15 -12.88 -8.37
N VAL A 46 27.21 -12.27 -7.86
CA VAL A 46 27.34 -11.94 -6.43
C VAL A 46 26.93 -10.50 -6.19
N LEU A 47 25.80 -10.32 -5.50
CA LEU A 47 25.25 -9.03 -5.08
C LEU A 47 25.79 -8.71 -3.68
N ARG A 48 26.56 -7.62 -3.51
CA ARG A 48 27.09 -7.15 -2.22
C ARG A 48 26.22 -6.07 -1.58
N ASP A 49 26.36 -5.91 -0.25
CA ASP A 49 25.68 -4.88 0.57
C ASP A 49 26.00 -3.43 0.19
N ALA A 50 27.12 -3.17 -0.49
CA ALA A 50 27.62 -1.82 -0.74
C ALA A 50 26.64 -0.94 -1.54
N HIS A 51 25.63 -1.55 -2.16
CA HIS A 51 24.55 -0.92 -2.90
C HIS A 51 23.25 -1.65 -2.59
N ALA A 52 22.16 -0.95 -2.27
CA ALA A 52 20.84 -1.54 -1.97
C ALA A 52 20.32 -2.41 -3.14
N PRO A 53 20.67 -3.71 -3.21
CA PRO A 53 20.51 -4.47 -4.44
C PRO A 53 19.08 -5.01 -4.54
N LEU A 54 18.44 -5.25 -3.38
CA LEU A 54 17.09 -5.77 -3.30
C LEU A 54 16.07 -4.71 -3.67
N ALA A 55 16.34 -3.43 -3.38
CA ALA A 55 15.51 -2.31 -3.83
C ALA A 55 15.35 -2.27 -5.35
N GLY A 56 16.46 -2.23 -6.09
CA GLY A 56 16.43 -2.21 -7.56
C GLY A 56 15.79 -3.47 -8.13
N LEU A 57 16.16 -4.64 -7.59
CA LEU A 57 15.62 -5.93 -8.00
C LEU A 57 14.12 -6.06 -7.77
N TRP A 58 13.64 -5.62 -6.61
CA TRP A 58 12.23 -5.63 -6.26
C TRP A 58 11.43 -4.77 -7.22
N LEU A 59 11.90 -3.55 -7.50
CA LEU A 59 11.24 -2.62 -8.42
C LEU A 59 11.17 -3.19 -9.83
N TRP A 60 12.27 -3.75 -10.32
CA TRP A 60 12.29 -4.42 -11.63
C TRP A 60 11.30 -5.59 -11.65
N SER A 61 11.29 -6.41 -10.60
CA SER A 61 10.35 -7.55 -10.47
C SER A 61 8.89 -7.07 -10.48
N MET A 62 8.58 -5.99 -9.76
CA MET A 62 7.26 -5.38 -9.74
C MET A 62 6.89 -4.76 -11.08
N ALA A 63 7.82 -4.14 -11.80
CA ALA A 63 7.58 -3.60 -13.14
C ALA A 63 7.26 -4.71 -14.15
N VAL A 64 7.97 -5.85 -14.08
CA VAL A 64 7.63 -7.05 -14.85
C VAL A 64 6.25 -7.57 -14.46
N ALA A 65 5.95 -7.66 -13.16
CA ALA A 65 4.63 -8.07 -12.67
C ALA A 65 3.51 -7.17 -13.19
N TRP A 66 3.77 -5.87 -13.30
CA TRP A 66 2.83 -4.84 -13.75
C TRP A 66 2.71 -4.72 -15.27
N ASP A 67 3.42 -5.55 -16.02
CA ASP A 67 3.45 -5.53 -17.48
C ASP A 67 3.99 -4.21 -18.07
N LEU A 68 4.97 -3.61 -17.40
CA LEU A 68 5.64 -2.40 -17.85
C LEU A 68 6.85 -2.77 -18.71
N LEU A 69 6.61 -3.55 -19.77
CA LEU A 69 7.66 -4.10 -20.64
C LEU A 69 7.83 -3.24 -21.91
N PRO A 70 9.05 -3.13 -22.47
CA PRO A 70 10.31 -3.70 -21.98
C PRO A 70 10.84 -2.95 -20.76
N VAL A 71 11.55 -3.66 -19.88
CA VAL A 71 12.17 -3.08 -18.68
C VAL A 71 13.56 -3.66 -18.41
N THR A 72 14.50 -2.78 -18.09
CA THR A 72 15.89 -3.11 -17.83
C THR A 72 16.34 -2.52 -16.48
N LEU A 73 17.12 -3.30 -15.73
CA LEU A 73 17.79 -2.91 -14.50
C LEU A 73 19.29 -3.23 -14.64
N ARG A 74 20.13 -2.27 -14.26
CA ARG A 74 21.57 -2.48 -14.10
C ARG A 74 21.89 -2.58 -12.62
N LEU A 75 22.55 -3.67 -12.24
CA LEU A 75 23.05 -3.95 -10.90
C LEU A 75 24.56 -3.88 -10.91
N GLU A 76 25.15 -3.32 -9.86
CA GLU A 76 26.58 -3.44 -9.61
C GLU A 76 26.83 -4.76 -8.86
N ALA A 77 27.73 -5.61 -9.37
CA ALA A 77 28.11 -6.89 -8.77
C ALA A 77 29.64 -7.00 -8.67
N GLU A 78 30.15 -7.90 -7.82
CA GLU A 78 31.60 -8.00 -7.52
C GLU A 78 32.48 -8.15 -8.76
N GLU A 79 32.01 -8.88 -9.76
CA GLU A 79 32.76 -9.23 -10.97
C GLU A 79 32.42 -8.33 -12.17
N GLY A 80 31.67 -7.26 -11.95
CA GLY A 80 31.24 -6.31 -12.97
C GLY A 80 29.73 -6.08 -12.99
N PRO A 81 29.25 -5.07 -13.74
CA PRO A 81 27.84 -4.74 -13.80
C PRO A 81 27.03 -5.87 -14.45
N VAL A 82 25.85 -6.14 -13.89
CA VAL A 82 24.89 -7.11 -14.40
C VAL A 82 23.65 -6.38 -14.89
N GLU A 83 23.25 -6.67 -16.11
CA GLU A 83 22.03 -6.18 -16.71
C GLU A 83 20.96 -7.29 -16.67
N LEU A 84 19.83 -6.96 -16.07
CA LEU A 84 18.61 -7.75 -16.09
C LEU A 84 17.62 -7.05 -17.00
N SER A 85 17.12 -7.72 -18.04
CA SER A 85 16.05 -7.18 -18.86
C SER A 85 14.94 -8.18 -19.11
N ALA A 86 13.73 -7.65 -19.25
CA ALA A 86 12.54 -8.40 -19.66
C ALA A 86 11.89 -7.66 -20.82
N GLN A 87 11.61 -8.38 -21.90
CA GLN A 87 11.02 -7.82 -23.12
C GLN A 87 9.76 -8.63 -23.49
N PRO A 88 8.68 -7.97 -23.96
CA PRO A 88 7.50 -8.70 -24.39
C PRO A 88 7.80 -9.42 -25.72
N GLN A 89 7.20 -10.58 -25.95
CA GLN A 89 7.22 -11.31 -27.22
C GLN A 89 5.80 -11.38 -27.81
N ALA A 90 5.72 -11.63 -29.13
CA ALA A 90 4.45 -11.59 -29.87
C ALA A 90 3.44 -12.69 -29.48
N ASP A 91 3.92 -13.78 -28.89
CA ASP A 91 3.15 -14.96 -28.45
C ASP A 91 2.71 -14.88 -26.98
N GLY A 92 2.83 -13.72 -26.35
CA GLY A 92 2.51 -13.52 -24.93
C GLY A 92 3.59 -14.05 -23.97
N GLN A 93 4.71 -14.55 -24.49
CA GLN A 93 5.89 -14.86 -23.67
C GLN A 93 6.64 -13.58 -23.32
N ILE A 94 7.53 -13.69 -22.35
CA ILE A 94 8.57 -12.69 -22.11
C ILE A 94 9.93 -13.29 -22.44
N LEU A 95 10.78 -12.48 -23.08
CA LEU A 95 12.20 -12.76 -23.24
C LEU A 95 12.91 -12.17 -22.02
N VAL A 96 13.49 -13.02 -21.19
CA VAL A 96 14.33 -12.60 -20.06
C VAL A 96 15.78 -12.70 -20.48
N VAL A 97 16.55 -11.66 -20.21
CA VAL A 97 17.99 -11.59 -20.48
C VAL A 97 18.72 -11.27 -19.19
N VAL A 98 19.77 -12.04 -18.91
CA VAL A 98 20.76 -11.71 -17.88
C VAL A 98 22.11 -11.61 -18.58
N ALA A 99 22.72 -10.43 -18.51
CA ALA A 99 24.01 -10.16 -19.13
C ALA A 99 24.98 -9.55 -18.15
N ARG A 100 26.26 -9.84 -18.31
CA ARG A 100 27.35 -9.30 -17.49
C ARG A 100 28.31 -8.49 -18.36
N GLY A 101 28.55 -7.25 -17.94
CA GLY A 101 29.55 -6.36 -18.54
C GLY A 101 30.94 -6.56 -17.94
N HIS A 102 31.98 -6.06 -18.63
CA HIS A 102 33.33 -6.02 -18.07
C HIS A 102 33.41 -5.08 -16.85
N ALA A 103 34.12 -5.50 -15.79
CA ALA A 103 34.34 -4.72 -14.57
C ALA A 103 35.05 -3.35 -14.74
N LYS A 104 35.51 -3.00 -15.96
CA LYS A 104 36.29 -1.79 -16.26
C LYS A 104 35.86 -1.01 -17.52
N ALA A 105 34.79 -1.42 -18.21
CA ALA A 105 34.39 -0.73 -19.44
C ALA A 105 33.58 0.54 -19.11
N ALA A 106 34.03 1.69 -19.62
CA ALA A 106 33.33 2.97 -19.49
C ALA A 106 32.09 3.09 -20.41
N CYS A 107 31.89 2.12 -21.31
CA CYS A 107 30.87 2.11 -22.36
C CYS A 107 30.21 0.73 -22.48
N ASP A 108 28.95 0.70 -22.91
CA ASP A 108 28.05 -0.48 -22.96
C ASP A 108 28.46 -1.60 -23.95
N GLU A 109 29.54 -1.42 -24.72
CA GLU A 109 29.82 -2.28 -25.88
C GLU A 109 30.73 -3.49 -25.62
N ASP A 110 31.42 -3.57 -24.47
CA ASP A 110 32.27 -4.72 -24.14
C ASP A 110 31.60 -5.63 -23.10
N ARG A 111 30.67 -6.48 -23.58
CA ARG A 111 29.89 -7.44 -22.78
C ARG A 111 30.54 -8.83 -22.83
N VAL A 112 30.67 -9.49 -21.67
CA VAL A 112 31.51 -10.70 -21.49
C VAL A 112 30.71 -11.99 -21.64
N GLN A 113 29.52 -12.02 -21.05
CA GLN A 113 28.66 -13.22 -20.97
C GLN A 113 27.20 -12.78 -20.89
N GLY A 114 26.32 -13.50 -21.57
CA GLY A 114 24.89 -13.25 -21.48
C GLY A 114 24.09 -14.50 -21.82
N ILE A 115 23.00 -14.68 -21.10
CA ILE A 115 22.02 -15.74 -21.36
C ILE A 115 20.64 -15.12 -21.53
N ARG A 116 19.84 -15.73 -22.40
CA ARG A 116 18.45 -15.34 -22.61
C ARG A 116 17.57 -16.56 -22.80
N TRP A 117 16.34 -16.47 -22.33
CA TRP A 117 15.35 -17.53 -22.49
C TRP A 117 13.95 -16.93 -22.59
N GLN A 118 13.03 -17.70 -23.16
CA GLN A 118 11.62 -17.34 -23.24
C GLN A 118 10.81 -18.19 -22.25
N GLN A 119 9.82 -17.58 -21.61
CA GLN A 119 8.83 -18.25 -20.78
C GLN A 119 7.63 -17.33 -20.56
N THR A 120 6.54 -17.87 -20.00
CA THR A 120 5.39 -17.03 -19.66
C THR A 120 5.76 -16.09 -18.52
N ARG A 121 5.20 -14.86 -18.54
CA ARG A 121 5.35 -13.90 -17.43
C ARG A 121 4.94 -14.51 -16.09
N ALA A 122 3.88 -15.31 -16.08
CA ALA A 122 3.35 -15.95 -14.89
C ALA A 122 4.28 -16.99 -14.29
N GLU A 123 4.83 -17.88 -15.12
CA GLU A 123 5.81 -18.87 -14.65
C GLU A 123 7.08 -18.21 -14.16
N PHE A 124 7.57 -17.18 -14.88
CA PHE A 124 8.72 -16.41 -14.43
C PHE A 124 8.54 -15.87 -13.02
N LEU A 125 7.45 -15.12 -12.79
CA LEU A 125 7.20 -14.45 -11.50
C LEU A 125 6.97 -15.44 -10.37
N ARG A 126 6.33 -16.59 -10.64
CA ARG A 126 6.18 -17.67 -9.64
C ARG A 126 7.53 -18.26 -9.25
N HIS A 127 8.36 -18.62 -10.22
CA HIS A 127 9.70 -19.18 -9.94
C HIS A 127 10.60 -18.15 -9.26
N TRP A 128 10.61 -16.92 -9.76
CA TRP A 128 11.42 -15.82 -9.27
C TRP A 128 11.02 -15.41 -7.85
N GLY A 129 9.73 -15.16 -7.60
CA GLY A 129 9.19 -14.84 -6.28
C GLY A 129 9.47 -15.96 -5.28
N SER A 130 9.23 -17.22 -5.65
CA SER A 130 9.52 -18.36 -4.77
C SER A 130 11.00 -18.47 -4.39
N ALA A 131 11.92 -18.18 -5.31
CA ALA A 131 13.36 -18.24 -5.03
C ALA A 131 13.75 -17.19 -3.98
N TRP A 132 13.30 -15.94 -4.16
CA TRP A 132 13.55 -14.85 -3.23
C TRP A 132 12.89 -15.06 -1.87
N THR A 133 11.62 -15.46 -1.83
CA THR A 133 10.92 -15.76 -0.56
C THR A 133 11.66 -16.83 0.25
N LYS A 134 12.10 -17.92 -0.38
CA LYS A 134 12.85 -18.99 0.31
C LYS A 134 14.21 -18.51 0.81
N CYS A 135 14.91 -17.69 0.02
CA CYS A 135 16.22 -17.15 0.39
C CYS A 135 16.12 -16.20 1.59
N LEU A 136 15.16 -15.28 1.56
CA LEU A 136 14.98 -14.26 2.60
C LEU A 136 14.35 -14.81 3.89
N ALA A 137 13.55 -15.88 3.80
CA ALA A 137 13.00 -16.56 4.97
C ALA A 137 14.02 -17.47 5.69
N ASN A 138 15.23 -17.64 5.15
CA ASN A 138 16.25 -18.47 5.77
C ASN A 138 16.75 -17.80 7.07
N PRO A 139 16.68 -18.45 8.24
CA PRO A 139 17.18 -17.88 9.50
C PRO A 139 18.67 -17.52 9.46
N ALA A 140 19.46 -18.19 8.61
CA ALA A 140 20.85 -17.85 8.38
C ALA A 140 21.03 -16.45 7.76
N PHE A 141 19.96 -15.86 7.21
CA PHE A 141 19.97 -14.50 6.68
C PHE A 141 20.31 -13.46 7.74
N ASP A 142 19.80 -13.68 8.95
CA ASP A 142 19.93 -12.78 10.09
C ASP A 142 21.00 -13.25 11.10
N ALA A 143 21.53 -14.47 10.95
CA ALA A 143 22.23 -15.16 12.03
C ALA A 143 23.71 -14.78 12.29
N GLY A 144 24.36 -13.91 11.49
CA GLY A 144 25.78 -13.65 11.78
C GLY A 144 26.60 -12.74 10.88
N GLY A 145 26.03 -11.71 10.25
CA GLY A 145 26.80 -10.84 9.34
C GLY A 145 26.34 -9.39 9.23
N HIS A 146 26.85 -8.71 8.20
CA HIS A 146 26.57 -7.31 7.86
C HIS A 146 25.07 -6.99 7.74
N TRP A 147 24.20 -7.89 7.26
CA TRP A 147 22.75 -7.61 7.13
C TRP A 147 22.00 -7.47 8.47
N ALA A 148 22.48 -8.11 9.54
CA ALA A 148 22.01 -7.84 10.89
C ALA A 148 22.47 -6.46 11.39
N ILE A 149 23.54 -5.91 10.81
CA ILE A 149 24.19 -4.63 11.11
C ILE A 149 23.86 -3.52 10.10
N ASP A 150 23.25 -3.82 8.95
CA ASP A 150 22.70 -2.87 7.98
C ASP A 150 21.57 -3.56 7.19
N PRO A 151 20.29 -3.43 7.59
CA PRO A 151 19.21 -4.21 7.00
C PRO A 151 18.75 -3.53 5.71
N GLU A 152 18.74 -4.27 4.61
CA GLU A 152 18.24 -3.77 3.33
C GLU A 152 16.76 -3.34 3.47
N PRO A 153 16.39 -2.10 3.12
CA PRO A 153 15.04 -1.59 3.39
C PRO A 153 13.89 -2.35 2.71
N VAL A 154 14.18 -3.10 1.65
CA VAL A 154 13.28 -3.85 0.78
C VAL A 154 13.35 -5.36 1.04
N ARG A 155 14.18 -5.80 2.00
CA ARG A 155 14.22 -7.19 2.49
C ARG A 155 12.84 -7.70 2.91
N ASP A 156 12.10 -6.90 3.65
CA ASP A 156 10.82 -7.29 4.25
C ASP A 156 9.62 -7.10 3.31
N MET A 157 9.86 -6.74 2.03
CA MET A 157 8.77 -6.68 1.07
C MET A 157 8.21 -8.09 0.80
N PRO A 158 6.90 -8.22 0.51
CA PRO A 158 6.27 -9.53 0.40
C PRO A 158 6.61 -10.18 -0.94
N TRP A 159 7.81 -10.73 -1.10
CA TRP A 159 8.29 -11.33 -2.35
C TRP A 159 7.39 -12.44 -2.92
N VAL A 160 6.62 -13.09 -2.03
CA VAL A 160 5.64 -14.11 -2.38
C VAL A 160 4.52 -13.57 -3.28
N THR A 161 4.14 -12.30 -3.12
CA THR A 161 3.01 -11.71 -3.86
C THR A 161 3.34 -11.53 -5.35
N LEU A 162 4.63 -11.55 -5.75
CA LEU A 162 5.02 -11.54 -7.16
C LEU A 162 4.40 -12.72 -7.93
N GLY A 163 4.38 -13.90 -7.31
CA GLY A 163 3.82 -15.13 -7.90
C GLY A 163 2.29 -15.15 -7.96
N GLU A 164 1.62 -14.32 -7.17
CA GLU A 164 0.16 -14.21 -7.06
C GLU A 164 -0.42 -13.14 -8.01
N THR A 165 0.42 -12.25 -8.54
CA THR A 165 0.06 -11.10 -9.38
C THR A 165 -0.09 -11.33 -10.91
N PRO A 166 0.34 -12.44 -11.54
CA PRO A 166 0.63 -12.42 -12.98
C PRO A 166 -0.58 -12.47 -13.94
N GLU A 167 -1.79 -12.76 -13.46
CA GLU A 167 -2.98 -12.97 -14.31
C GLU A 167 -3.73 -11.68 -14.70
N LEU A 168 -3.21 -10.52 -14.31
CA LEU A 168 -3.87 -9.24 -14.56
C LEU A 168 -3.41 -8.63 -15.88
N GLU A 169 -4.36 -8.42 -16.79
CA GLU A 169 -4.14 -7.71 -18.04
C GLU A 169 -3.95 -6.21 -17.80
N ALA A 170 -3.01 -5.60 -18.52
CA ALA A 170 -2.71 -4.18 -18.42
C ALA A 170 -3.86 -3.33 -18.99
N PRO A 171 -4.14 -2.15 -18.42
CA PRO A 171 -5.18 -1.26 -18.91
C PRO A 171 -4.79 -0.67 -20.27
N SER A 172 -5.76 -0.13 -20.99
CA SER A 172 -5.54 0.64 -22.24
C SER A 172 -4.84 2.00 -22.04
N TRP A 173 -4.29 2.26 -20.86
CA TRP A 173 -3.60 3.49 -20.54
C TRP A 173 -2.31 3.63 -21.37
N PRO A 174 -1.97 4.85 -21.81
CA PRO A 174 -0.67 5.12 -22.42
C PRO A 174 0.46 4.60 -21.52
N MET A 175 1.49 4.00 -22.13
CA MET A 175 2.64 3.46 -21.37
C MET A 175 3.25 4.49 -20.40
N PRO A 176 3.45 5.78 -20.79
CA PRO A 176 3.98 6.77 -19.86
C PRO A 176 3.11 6.98 -18.61
N ALA A 177 1.78 6.92 -18.76
CA ALA A 177 0.86 7.01 -17.63
C ALA A 177 0.93 5.77 -16.71
N ARG A 178 1.11 4.57 -17.28
CA ARG A 178 1.31 3.35 -16.48
C ARG A 178 2.62 3.39 -15.70
N ILE A 179 3.71 3.84 -16.32
CA ILE A 179 5.01 4.02 -15.68
C ILE A 179 4.93 5.07 -14.55
N ALA A 180 4.30 6.22 -14.82
CA ALA A 180 4.14 7.26 -13.80
C ALA A 180 3.32 6.79 -12.61
N TRP A 181 2.21 6.08 -12.85
CA TRP A 181 1.39 5.51 -11.80
C TRP A 181 2.15 4.47 -10.96
N PHE A 182 2.90 3.59 -11.62
CA PHE A 182 3.78 2.62 -10.96
C PHE A 182 4.76 3.30 -10.00
N TYR A 183 5.49 4.30 -10.46
CA TYR A 183 6.44 4.99 -9.62
C TYR A 183 5.78 5.80 -8.49
N LEU A 184 4.62 6.41 -8.70
CA LEU A 184 3.88 7.07 -7.61
C LEU A 184 3.46 6.07 -6.53
N GLN A 185 2.98 4.89 -6.92
CA GLN A 185 2.66 3.83 -5.98
C GLN A 185 3.94 3.40 -5.24
N MET A 186 5.07 3.17 -5.92
CA MET A 186 6.34 2.86 -5.27
C MET A 186 6.77 3.94 -4.26
N ALA A 187 6.70 5.22 -4.65
CA ALA A 187 7.01 6.35 -3.77
C ALA A 187 6.15 6.34 -2.50
N HIS A 188 4.90 5.91 -2.62
CA HIS A 188 4.00 5.77 -1.49
C HIS A 188 4.28 4.52 -0.63
N HIS A 189 4.62 3.40 -1.24
CA HIS A 189 4.87 2.14 -0.54
C HIS A 189 6.22 2.09 0.19
N LEU A 190 7.20 2.87 -0.26
CA LEU A 190 8.52 3.02 0.36
C LEU A 190 8.51 3.88 1.63
N ARG A 191 7.33 4.29 2.13
CA ARG A 191 7.18 4.92 3.43
C ARG A 191 7.50 3.89 4.53
N SER A 192 8.22 4.34 5.56
CA SER A 192 8.64 3.50 6.68
C SER A 192 7.49 2.70 7.29
N LYS A 193 7.67 1.38 7.41
CA LYS A 193 6.73 0.48 8.08
C LYS A 193 7.19 0.02 9.46
N ASN A 194 7.98 0.82 10.20
CA ASN A 194 8.55 0.42 11.50
C ASN A 194 9.27 -0.93 11.42
N HIS A 195 10.27 -1.03 10.55
CA HIS A 195 11.01 -2.29 10.40
C HIS A 195 12.09 -2.40 11.48
N GLY A 196 11.92 -3.34 12.40
CA GLY A 196 12.93 -4.08 13.20
C GLY A 196 14.04 -3.35 13.99
N CYS A 197 14.39 -2.10 13.66
CA CYS A 197 15.39 -1.29 14.32
C CYS A 197 14.66 -0.26 15.17
N GLU A 198 14.78 -0.38 16.48
CA GLU A 198 14.27 0.64 17.40
C GLU A 198 15.25 1.82 17.42
N TYR A 199 14.71 3.03 17.27
CA TYR A 199 15.48 4.30 17.26
C TYR A 199 16.48 4.40 18.43
N THR A 200 16.14 3.81 19.57
CA THR A 200 16.89 3.85 20.84
C THR A 200 18.17 3.01 20.87
N ALA A 201 18.33 2.03 19.98
CA ALA A 201 19.48 1.11 20.01
C ALA A 201 20.68 1.56 19.16
N ASP A 202 20.40 2.29 18.06
CA ASP A 202 21.40 2.84 17.13
C ASP A 202 20.76 3.98 16.31
N PRO A 203 20.71 5.21 16.87
CA PRO A 203 20.01 6.33 16.23
C PRO A 203 20.59 6.70 14.87
N ALA A 204 21.92 6.64 14.72
CA ALA A 204 22.62 6.96 13.48
C ALA A 204 22.21 6.03 12.34
N ARG A 205 22.26 4.72 12.59
CA ARG A 205 21.86 3.71 11.62
C ARG A 205 20.38 3.76 11.30
N TRP A 206 19.53 3.96 12.32
CA TRP A 206 18.10 4.10 12.12
C TRP A 206 17.80 5.28 11.18
N VAL A 207 18.39 6.45 11.43
CA VAL A 207 18.20 7.64 10.57
C VAL A 207 18.72 7.38 9.16
N ALA A 208 19.89 6.78 9.01
CA ALA A 208 20.43 6.45 7.69
C ALA A 208 19.47 5.55 6.88
N ARG A 209 18.93 4.52 7.51
CA ARG A 209 17.97 3.59 6.88
C ARG A 209 16.68 4.31 6.46
N GLU A 210 16.10 5.10 7.35
CA GLU A 210 14.85 5.82 7.10
C GLU A 210 15.01 6.88 6.01
N LEU A 211 16.15 7.59 5.98
CA LEU A 211 16.45 8.57 4.94
C LEU A 211 16.79 7.91 3.60
N ALA A 212 17.38 6.71 3.59
CA ALA A 212 17.57 5.94 2.35
C ALA A 212 16.22 5.60 1.69
N LEU A 213 15.23 5.16 2.49
CA LEU A 213 13.85 4.92 2.02
C LEU A 213 13.18 6.21 1.52
N ALA A 214 13.28 7.29 2.29
CA ALA A 214 12.72 8.59 1.91
C ALA A 214 13.33 9.07 0.58
N ARG A 215 14.64 8.92 0.41
CA ARG A 215 15.34 9.26 -0.84
C ARG A 215 14.82 8.44 -2.02
N MET A 216 14.66 7.12 -1.86
CA MET A 216 14.09 6.27 -2.92
C MET A 216 12.65 6.68 -3.24
N GLY A 217 11.86 7.08 -2.24
CA GLY A 217 10.52 7.62 -2.44
C GLY A 217 10.52 8.90 -3.29
N VAL A 218 11.43 9.83 -2.99
CA VAL A 218 11.63 11.06 -3.79
C VAL A 218 12.07 10.74 -5.21
N GLN A 219 13.01 9.79 -5.39
CA GLN A 219 13.46 9.35 -6.71
C GLN A 219 12.31 8.73 -7.52
N CYS A 220 11.46 7.91 -6.90
CA CYS A 220 10.26 7.38 -7.53
C CYS A 220 9.30 8.51 -7.93
N ALA A 221 9.01 9.48 -7.06
CA ALA A 221 8.15 10.61 -7.41
C ALA A 221 8.73 11.42 -8.60
N ASN A 222 10.04 11.66 -8.61
CA ASN A 222 10.71 12.34 -9.72
C ASN A 222 10.64 11.53 -11.02
N ALA A 223 10.81 10.21 -10.95
CA ALA A 223 10.66 9.32 -12.11
C ALA A 223 9.22 9.29 -12.64
N ALA A 224 8.23 9.34 -11.75
CA ALA A 224 6.83 9.46 -12.14
C ALA A 224 6.55 10.76 -12.88
N TRP A 225 7.09 11.87 -12.38
CA TRP A 225 6.99 13.17 -13.04
C TRP A 225 7.62 13.15 -14.42
N ALA A 226 8.86 12.67 -14.52
CA ALA A 226 9.64 12.60 -15.76
C ALA A 226 9.00 11.68 -16.82
N ALA A 227 8.21 10.68 -16.41
CA ALA A 227 7.47 9.85 -17.34
C ALA A 227 6.35 10.63 -18.08
N LEU A 228 5.79 11.69 -17.48
CA LEU A 228 4.71 12.49 -18.08
C LEU A 228 5.16 13.88 -18.55
N HIS A 229 6.28 14.38 -18.05
CA HIS A 229 6.74 15.74 -18.29
C HIS A 229 8.22 15.77 -18.69
N SER A 230 8.57 16.69 -19.56
CA SER A 230 9.97 17.00 -19.90
C SER A 230 10.61 18.01 -18.94
N THR A 231 9.83 18.62 -18.05
CA THR A 231 10.30 19.62 -17.09
C THR A 231 10.76 18.98 -15.79
N PRO A 232 11.65 19.66 -15.04
CA PRO A 232 11.91 19.36 -13.64
C PRO A 232 10.64 19.14 -12.80
N ALA A 233 10.67 18.14 -11.93
CA ALA A 233 9.68 18.00 -10.86
C ALA A 233 9.73 19.24 -9.92
N PRO A 234 8.63 19.60 -9.23
CA PRO A 234 8.69 20.62 -8.19
C PRO A 234 9.76 20.27 -7.14
N ASN A 235 10.43 21.25 -6.55
CA ASN A 235 11.37 21.04 -5.44
C ASN A 235 12.51 20.01 -5.69
N GLN A 236 13.20 20.07 -6.83
CA GLN A 236 14.31 19.13 -7.15
C GLN A 236 15.46 19.05 -6.13
N GLY A 237 15.56 20.01 -5.19
CA GLY A 237 16.59 20.02 -4.16
C GLY A 237 16.43 18.96 -3.07
N GLU A 238 15.24 18.36 -2.92
CA GLU A 238 14.98 17.45 -1.78
C GLU A 238 15.83 16.19 -1.82
N GLU A 239 16.10 15.61 -2.99
CA GLU A 239 16.97 14.43 -3.07
C GLU A 239 18.40 14.76 -2.56
N ALA A 240 18.94 15.92 -2.95
CA ALA A 240 20.25 16.36 -2.53
C ALA A 240 20.29 16.65 -1.02
N ARG A 241 19.23 17.25 -0.48
CA ARG A 241 19.09 17.54 0.95
C ARG A 241 19.08 16.25 1.78
N ILE A 242 18.31 15.24 1.34
CA ILE A 242 18.30 13.91 1.98
C ILE A 242 19.69 13.27 1.92
N ALA A 243 20.38 13.37 0.77
CA ALA A 243 21.71 12.77 0.61
C ALA A 243 22.75 13.35 1.58
N VAL A 244 22.66 14.64 1.92
CA VAL A 244 23.56 15.28 2.91
C VAL A 244 23.35 14.71 4.30
N VAL A 245 22.11 14.63 4.77
CA VAL A 245 21.80 14.11 6.12
C VAL A 245 22.07 12.61 6.21
N LEU A 246 21.76 11.86 5.15
CA LEU A 246 22.11 10.44 5.02
C LEU A 246 23.62 10.22 5.14
N ALA A 247 24.43 10.98 4.39
CA ALA A 247 25.89 10.86 4.44
C ALA A 247 26.45 11.23 5.82
N ARG A 248 25.86 12.23 6.49
CA ARG A 248 26.18 12.55 7.89
C ARG A 248 25.90 11.36 8.79
N ALA A 249 24.68 10.81 8.75
CA ALA A 249 24.26 9.69 9.60
C ALA A 249 25.18 8.46 9.44
N GLN A 250 25.57 8.13 8.20
CA GLN A 250 26.46 7.00 7.88
C GLN A 250 27.89 7.16 8.42
N GLN A 251 28.32 8.38 8.74
CA GLN A 251 29.65 8.67 9.28
C GLN A 251 29.69 8.71 10.81
N LEU A 252 28.52 8.68 11.46
CA LEU A 252 28.43 8.77 12.92
C LEU A 252 28.67 7.41 13.58
N PRO A 253 29.29 7.38 14.77
CA PRO A 253 29.43 6.15 15.54
C PRO A 253 28.08 5.70 16.11
N LYS A 254 28.00 4.43 16.54
CA LYS A 254 26.80 3.86 17.18
C LYS A 254 26.40 4.59 18.47
N GLU A 255 27.38 4.94 19.29
CA GLU A 255 27.18 5.66 20.54
C GLU A 255 27.32 7.17 20.29
N LEU A 256 26.19 7.88 20.39
CA LEU A 256 26.13 9.33 20.19
C LEU A 256 26.07 10.04 21.54
N SER A 257 26.64 11.25 21.61
CA SER A 257 26.30 12.16 22.69
C SER A 257 24.85 12.60 22.56
N ARG A 258 24.19 12.93 23.68
CA ARG A 258 22.79 13.38 23.69
C ARG A 258 22.55 14.60 22.78
N GLU A 259 23.51 15.53 22.71
CA GLU A 259 23.43 16.70 21.84
C GLU A 259 23.42 16.30 20.35
N LEU A 260 24.28 15.35 19.97
CA LEU A 260 24.39 14.88 18.60
C LEU A 260 23.18 14.04 18.18
N GLU A 261 22.66 13.22 19.10
CA GLU A 261 21.43 12.46 18.89
C GLU A 261 20.22 13.39 18.66
N VAL A 262 20.04 14.41 19.50
CA VAL A 262 18.96 15.39 19.34
C VAL A 262 19.09 16.16 18.03
N SER A 263 20.30 16.59 17.66
CA SER A 263 20.56 17.25 16.37
C SER A 263 20.23 16.34 15.19
N LEU A 264 20.64 15.08 15.24
CA LEU A 264 20.39 14.12 14.16
C LEU A 264 18.90 13.81 14.03
N HIS A 265 18.18 13.68 15.16
CA HIS A 265 16.73 13.49 15.17
C HIS A 265 16.01 14.66 14.51
N HIS A 266 16.41 15.88 14.83
CA HIS A 266 15.81 17.08 14.26
C HIS A 266 16.02 17.15 12.74
N ASP A 267 17.25 16.94 12.28
CA ASP A 267 17.56 16.88 10.84
C ASP A 267 16.75 15.79 10.14
N TYR A 268 16.60 14.62 10.77
CA TYR A 268 15.78 13.53 10.28
C TYR A 268 14.31 13.95 10.12
N ILE A 269 13.68 14.51 11.16
CA ILE A 269 12.27 14.90 11.13
C ILE A 269 12.02 15.95 10.04
N GLU A 270 12.86 16.98 9.94
CA GLU A 270 12.75 18.01 8.91
C GLU A 270 12.88 17.42 7.50
N THR A 271 13.92 16.60 7.29
CA THR A 271 14.22 16.01 5.99
C THR A 271 13.15 15.03 5.55
N GLN A 272 12.67 14.20 6.47
CA GLN A 272 11.61 13.24 6.19
C GLN A 272 10.28 13.96 5.89
N SER A 273 9.94 15.01 6.63
CA SER A 273 8.75 15.82 6.39
C SER A 273 8.79 16.47 5.00
N ALA A 274 9.93 17.04 4.62
CA ALA A 274 10.12 17.64 3.29
C ALA A 274 10.02 16.59 2.16
N ALA A 275 10.59 15.41 2.35
CA ALA A 275 10.47 14.29 1.42
C ALA A 275 9.00 13.87 1.23
N PHE A 276 8.22 13.78 2.31
CA PHE A 276 6.79 13.44 2.23
C PHE A 276 5.97 14.51 1.54
N GLU A 277 6.25 15.78 1.83
CA GLU A 277 5.59 16.91 1.18
C GLU A 277 5.87 16.93 -0.33
N HIS A 278 7.12 16.68 -0.73
CA HIS A 278 7.50 16.55 -2.14
C HIS A 278 6.70 15.45 -2.85
N VAL A 279 6.68 14.23 -2.28
CA VAL A 279 5.92 13.10 -2.86
C VAL A 279 4.42 13.44 -2.94
N ALA A 280 3.86 14.10 -1.92
CA ALA A 280 2.46 14.51 -1.91
C ALA A 280 2.15 15.53 -3.02
N ARG A 281 2.97 16.58 -3.17
CA ARG A 281 2.81 17.60 -4.21
C ARG A 281 2.90 17.01 -5.61
N VAL A 282 3.86 16.11 -5.84
CA VAL A 282 3.98 15.41 -7.13
C VAL A 282 2.73 14.57 -7.39
N ALA A 283 2.26 13.80 -6.40
CA ALA A 283 1.04 13.00 -6.56
C ALA A 283 -0.19 13.87 -6.86
N GLU A 284 -0.39 14.98 -6.14
CA GLU A 284 -1.49 15.92 -6.36
C GLU A 284 -1.47 16.53 -7.76
N ALA A 285 -0.29 16.87 -8.27
CA ALA A 285 -0.12 17.44 -9.60
C ALA A 285 -0.34 16.41 -10.73
N LEU A 286 0.03 15.15 -10.50
CA LEU A 286 -0.10 14.08 -11.51
C LEU A 286 -1.49 13.42 -11.53
N LEU A 287 -2.17 13.32 -10.38
CA LEU A 287 -3.48 12.65 -10.25
C LEU A 287 -4.53 13.07 -11.29
N PRO A 288 -4.73 14.37 -11.60
CA PRO A 288 -5.69 14.81 -12.61
C PRO A 288 -5.31 14.40 -14.04
N GLN A 289 -4.03 14.09 -14.29
CA GLN A 289 -3.50 13.82 -15.63
C GLN A 289 -3.64 12.35 -16.04
N PHE A 290 -3.79 11.44 -15.07
CA PHE A 290 -4.01 10.03 -15.38
C PHE A 290 -5.39 9.81 -16.01
N PRO A 291 -5.51 8.84 -16.94
CA PRO A 291 -6.79 8.45 -17.57
C PRO A 291 -7.66 7.63 -16.60
N ILE A 292 -7.97 8.23 -15.45
CA ILE A 292 -8.77 7.65 -14.37
C ILE A 292 -10.15 8.27 -14.42
N THR A 293 -11.15 7.48 -14.76
CA THR A 293 -12.55 7.90 -14.82
C THR A 293 -13.44 6.82 -14.22
N PRO A 294 -14.67 7.15 -13.78
CA PRO A 294 -15.64 6.13 -13.41
C PRO A 294 -15.74 5.04 -14.48
N GLY A 295 -15.71 3.78 -14.06
CA GLY A 295 -15.61 2.61 -14.93
C GLY A 295 -14.19 2.04 -15.07
N CYS A 296 -13.14 2.79 -14.74
CA CYS A 296 -11.79 2.23 -14.71
C CYS A 296 -11.65 1.13 -13.65
N HIS A 297 -10.84 0.11 -13.96
CA HIS A 297 -10.66 -1.06 -13.11
C HIS A 297 -9.29 -1.06 -12.43
N PHE A 298 -9.27 -1.53 -11.18
CA PHE A 298 -8.08 -1.64 -10.36
C PHE A 298 -8.05 -2.96 -9.62
N ALA A 299 -6.88 -3.54 -9.47
CA ALA A 299 -6.62 -4.68 -8.60
C ALA A 299 -5.83 -4.26 -7.37
N ASP A 300 -6.15 -4.87 -6.22
CA ASP A 300 -5.38 -4.70 -5.00
C ASP A 300 -4.16 -5.64 -4.92
N GLU A 301 -3.40 -5.55 -3.82
CA GLU A 301 -2.24 -6.41 -3.56
C GLU A 301 -2.55 -7.91 -3.47
N LYS A 302 -3.83 -8.27 -3.25
CA LYS A 302 -4.33 -9.65 -3.24
C LYS A 302 -4.90 -10.07 -4.59
N GLY A 303 -4.78 -9.21 -5.61
CA GLY A 303 -5.34 -9.42 -6.95
C GLY A 303 -6.85 -9.18 -7.05
N ARG A 304 -7.53 -8.77 -5.97
CA ARG A 304 -8.98 -8.56 -5.96
C ARG A 304 -9.32 -7.37 -6.83
N ARG A 305 -10.25 -7.55 -7.76
CA ARG A 305 -10.60 -6.50 -8.73
C ARG A 305 -11.69 -5.59 -8.18
N SER A 306 -11.62 -4.35 -8.61
CA SER A 306 -12.59 -3.32 -8.28
C SER A 306 -12.78 -2.35 -9.44
N THR A 307 -13.91 -1.66 -9.44
CA THR A 307 -14.27 -0.67 -10.44
C THR A 307 -14.48 0.67 -9.75
N LEU A 308 -13.86 1.71 -10.29
CA LEU A 308 -14.06 3.07 -9.81
C LEU A 308 -15.48 3.53 -10.13
N VAL A 309 -16.25 3.84 -9.09
CA VAL A 309 -17.62 4.35 -9.20
C VAL A 309 -17.61 5.87 -9.15
N TYR A 310 -16.83 6.44 -8.23
CA TYR A 310 -16.76 7.87 -8.00
C TYR A 310 -15.38 8.26 -7.49
N ARG A 311 -14.91 9.47 -7.82
CA ARG A 311 -13.68 10.03 -7.28
C ARG A 311 -13.86 11.50 -6.90
N HIS A 312 -13.23 11.89 -5.81
CA HIS A 312 -13.04 13.27 -5.42
C HIS A 312 -11.57 13.48 -5.04
N GLY A 313 -10.78 14.02 -5.96
CA GLY A 313 -9.33 14.10 -5.83
C GLY A 313 -8.73 12.71 -5.55
N ARG A 314 -8.14 12.56 -4.36
CA ARG A 314 -7.54 11.31 -3.89
C ARG A 314 -8.55 10.31 -3.32
N ARG A 315 -9.75 10.73 -2.94
CA ARG A 315 -10.76 9.87 -2.31
C ARG A 315 -11.55 9.15 -3.40
N TRP A 316 -11.41 7.84 -3.45
CA TRP A 316 -11.99 6.98 -4.48
C TRP A 316 -13.05 6.10 -3.87
N THR A 317 -14.16 5.95 -4.57
CA THR A 317 -15.24 5.02 -4.25
C THR A 317 -15.15 3.86 -5.23
N LEU A 318 -14.87 2.68 -4.71
CA LEU A 318 -14.61 1.46 -5.49
C LEU A 318 -15.72 0.45 -5.24
N TRP A 319 -16.19 -0.19 -6.30
CA TRP A 319 -17.05 -1.36 -6.26
C TRP A 319 -16.19 -2.61 -6.42
N ARG A 320 -16.12 -3.45 -5.40
CA ARG A 320 -15.27 -4.64 -5.38
C ARG A 320 -15.99 -5.85 -5.94
N GLU A 321 -15.21 -6.83 -6.41
CA GLU A 321 -15.73 -8.08 -6.97
C GLU A 321 -16.58 -8.91 -6.00
N ASP A 322 -16.39 -8.73 -4.68
CA ASP A 322 -17.21 -9.34 -3.63
C ASP A 322 -18.57 -8.65 -3.43
N GLY A 323 -18.86 -7.61 -4.21
CA GLY A 323 -20.12 -6.87 -4.20
C GLY A 323 -20.20 -5.79 -3.13
N MET A 324 -19.07 -5.41 -2.52
CA MET A 324 -19.02 -4.33 -1.53
C MET A 324 -18.54 -3.02 -2.14
N LEU A 325 -19.21 -1.93 -1.76
CA LEU A 325 -18.76 -0.57 -2.03
C LEU A 325 -17.78 -0.10 -0.93
N VAL A 326 -16.64 0.47 -1.29
CA VAL A 326 -15.65 1.00 -0.33
C VAL A 326 -15.20 2.39 -0.73
N GLN A 327 -14.86 3.23 0.25
CA GLN A 327 -14.20 4.50 -0.01
C GLN A 327 -12.78 4.46 0.57
N GLU A 328 -11.80 4.76 -0.27
CA GLU A 328 -10.38 4.63 0.04
C GLU A 328 -9.60 5.82 -0.55
N ASP A 329 -8.37 6.09 -0.09
CA ASP A 329 -7.49 7.03 -0.79
C ASP A 329 -6.70 6.28 -1.89
N ALA A 330 -6.50 6.96 -3.02
CA ALA A 330 -5.86 6.44 -4.23
C ALA A 330 -4.50 5.77 -3.94
N PHE A 331 -3.80 6.26 -2.92
CA PHE A 331 -2.51 5.75 -2.48
C PHE A 331 -2.55 5.14 -1.07
N ARG A 332 -3.49 5.55 -0.21
CA ARG A 332 -3.45 5.31 1.25
C ARG A 332 -4.74 4.69 1.81
N ALA A 333 -4.62 3.73 2.72
CA ALA A 333 -5.47 3.66 3.92
C ALA A 333 -4.60 4.17 5.08
N ARG A 334 -5.06 5.04 5.99
CA ARG A 334 -4.19 5.93 6.81
C ARG A 334 -2.91 5.26 7.37
N PHE A 335 -2.95 4.00 7.82
CA PHE A 335 -1.76 3.30 8.35
C PHE A 335 -1.19 2.21 7.43
N HIS A 336 -1.86 1.87 6.32
CA HIS A 336 -1.41 0.82 5.40
C HIS A 336 -1.42 1.28 3.94
N THR A 337 -0.30 1.07 3.27
CA THR A 337 -0.15 1.37 1.85
C THR A 337 -0.81 0.24 1.05
N LEU A 338 -1.80 0.57 0.22
CA LEU A 338 -2.51 -0.40 -0.63
C LEU A 338 -2.02 -0.29 -2.06
N TRP A 339 -1.74 -1.44 -2.68
CA TRP A 339 -1.41 -1.44 -4.09
C TRP A 339 -2.70 -1.24 -4.89
N ARG A 340 -2.71 -0.30 -5.83
CA ARG A 340 -3.84 -0.10 -6.73
C ARG A 340 -3.30 -0.20 -8.14
N ARG A 341 -3.22 -1.43 -8.65
CA ARG A 341 -2.74 -1.67 -10.02
C ARG A 341 -3.89 -1.43 -10.99
N PRO A 342 -3.79 -0.53 -11.96
CA PRO A 342 -4.82 -0.40 -12.99
C PRO A 342 -4.81 -1.66 -13.85
N VAL A 343 -5.99 -2.14 -14.25
CA VAL A 343 -6.17 -3.39 -15.01
C VAL A 343 -7.20 -3.20 -16.13
N ALA A 344 -7.14 -4.05 -17.16
CA ALA A 344 -8.05 -3.96 -18.30
C ALA A 344 -9.52 -4.21 -17.94
N TYR A 345 -9.77 -5.14 -17.01
CA TYR A 345 -11.11 -5.63 -16.70
C TYR A 345 -11.32 -5.79 -15.19
N GLY A 346 -12.56 -5.62 -14.75
CA GLY A 346 -12.99 -5.75 -13.37
C GLY A 346 -14.50 -5.99 -13.27
N PRO A 347 -15.08 -5.97 -12.07
CA PRO A 347 -16.50 -6.18 -11.88
C PRO A 347 -17.33 -5.09 -12.59
N HIS A 348 -18.43 -5.45 -13.24
CA HIS A 348 -19.35 -4.45 -13.78
C HIS A 348 -20.15 -3.82 -12.64
N PHE A 349 -20.07 -2.50 -12.50
CA PHE A 349 -20.88 -1.76 -11.53
C PHE A 349 -22.26 -1.47 -12.12
N ASP A 350 -23.29 -2.12 -11.55
CA ASP A 350 -24.69 -1.91 -11.90
C ASP A 350 -25.40 -1.27 -10.69
N PRO A 351 -25.73 0.04 -10.73
CA PRO A 351 -26.39 0.75 -9.63
C PRO A 351 -27.70 0.10 -9.17
N GLU A 352 -28.42 -0.57 -10.07
CA GLU A 352 -29.72 -1.19 -9.77
C GLU A 352 -29.55 -2.47 -8.94
N ARG A 353 -28.38 -3.11 -9.00
CA ARG A 353 -28.05 -4.32 -8.23
C ARG A 353 -27.40 -4.03 -6.88
N VAL A 354 -27.13 -2.77 -6.58
CA VAL A 354 -26.54 -2.35 -5.30
C VAL A 354 -27.60 -2.49 -4.20
N ASP A 355 -27.24 -3.18 -3.11
CA ASP A 355 -28.11 -3.34 -1.94
C ASP A 355 -28.45 -1.98 -1.28
N GLY A 356 -29.48 -1.95 -0.44
CA GLY A 356 -29.94 -0.71 0.18
C GLY A 356 -28.87 -0.03 1.06
N ILE A 357 -27.99 -0.81 1.70
CA ILE A 357 -26.89 -0.32 2.53
C ILE A 357 -25.85 0.37 1.65
N ASP A 358 -25.36 -0.29 0.61
CA ASP A 358 -24.33 0.26 -0.28
C ASP A 358 -24.88 1.38 -1.18
N ARG A 359 -26.17 1.38 -1.50
CA ARG A 359 -26.84 2.50 -2.17
C ARG A 359 -26.84 3.75 -1.29
N ARG A 360 -27.15 3.60 0.00
CA ARG A 360 -27.05 4.68 0.98
C ARG A 360 -25.60 5.16 1.13
N ARG A 361 -24.66 4.22 1.26
CA ARG A 361 -23.22 4.53 1.37
C ARG A 361 -22.71 5.32 0.19
N LEU A 362 -23.05 4.92 -1.04
CA LEU A 362 -22.68 5.64 -2.25
C LEU A 362 -23.15 7.09 -2.21
N ARG A 363 -24.41 7.34 -1.80
CA ARG A 363 -24.95 8.70 -1.68
C ARG A 363 -24.16 9.53 -0.66
N PHE A 364 -23.85 8.97 0.50
CA PHE A 364 -23.03 9.66 1.50
C PHE A 364 -21.59 9.92 1.06
N PHE A 365 -20.96 8.97 0.36
CA PHE A 365 -19.60 9.15 -0.17
C PHE A 365 -19.54 10.24 -1.23
N VAL A 366 -20.55 10.33 -2.10
CA VAL A 366 -20.66 11.40 -3.12
C VAL A 366 -20.87 12.76 -2.46
N LEU A 367 -21.69 12.82 -1.39
CA LEU A 367 -21.99 14.05 -0.66
C LEU A 367 -20.91 14.48 0.34
N GLN A 368 -19.94 13.61 0.65
CA GLN A 368 -18.94 13.83 1.71
C GLN A 368 -19.59 14.18 3.07
N ALA A 369 -20.66 13.47 3.41
CA ALA A 369 -21.55 13.84 4.51
C ALA A 369 -20.99 13.62 5.93
N GLY A 370 -19.85 12.93 6.08
CA GLY A 370 -19.20 12.71 7.38
C GLY A 370 -17.95 13.59 7.54
N PRO A 371 -17.57 13.97 8.78
CA PRO A 371 -16.34 14.74 9.03
C PRO A 371 -15.09 14.08 8.44
N TRP A 372 -15.12 12.74 8.35
CA TRP A 372 -14.05 11.91 7.78
C TRP A 372 -14.49 11.09 6.57
N SER A 373 -15.68 11.39 6.02
CA SER A 373 -16.33 10.61 4.96
C SER A 373 -16.45 9.10 5.26
N ILE A 374 -16.44 8.70 6.53
CA ILE A 374 -16.61 7.32 6.97
C ILE A 374 -18.09 6.99 6.93
N VAL A 375 -18.43 5.87 6.29
CA VAL A 375 -19.80 5.35 6.28
C VAL A 375 -19.76 3.88 6.67
N CYS A 376 -20.50 3.54 7.73
CA CYS A 376 -20.49 2.23 8.35
C CYS A 376 -20.79 1.14 7.30
N PRO A 377 -19.95 0.09 7.19
CA PRO A 377 -20.16 -0.97 6.20
C PRO A 377 -21.31 -1.93 6.57
N VAL A 378 -21.87 -1.82 7.79
CA VAL A 378 -23.01 -2.63 8.25
C VAL A 378 -24.34 -1.91 8.03
N CYS A 379 -24.52 -0.70 8.58
CA CYS A 379 -25.80 0.01 8.49
C CYS A 379 -25.89 1.03 7.35
N GLY A 380 -24.75 1.44 6.78
CA GLY A 380 -24.69 2.38 5.66
C GLY A 380 -24.89 3.85 6.00
N TYR A 381 -24.90 4.22 7.28
CA TYR A 381 -24.95 5.60 7.75
C TYR A 381 -23.56 6.13 8.12
N PRO A 382 -23.34 7.47 8.05
CA PRO A 382 -22.04 8.05 8.34
C PRO A 382 -21.67 7.86 9.82
N GLY A 383 -20.36 7.86 10.09
CA GLY A 383 -19.90 8.10 11.46
C GLY A 383 -20.42 9.45 11.94
N LEU A 384 -20.99 9.47 13.15
CA LEU A 384 -21.60 10.65 13.76
C LEU A 384 -20.72 11.25 14.86
N ASP A 385 -19.56 10.63 15.09
CA ASP A 385 -18.56 11.07 16.03
C ASP A 385 -17.58 12.05 15.36
N GLU A 386 -17.24 13.09 16.09
CA GLU A 386 -16.30 14.13 15.70
C GLU A 386 -14.94 13.95 16.40
N GLU A 387 -14.85 13.05 17.38
CA GLU A 387 -13.63 12.77 18.14
C GLU A 387 -12.67 11.84 17.39
N ASP A 388 -11.37 11.98 17.67
CA ASP A 388 -10.31 11.13 17.10
C ASP A 388 -10.26 9.72 17.75
N GLU A 389 -11.07 9.47 18.79
CA GLU A 389 -11.11 8.18 19.49
C GLU A 389 -12.03 7.16 18.80
N PRO A 390 -11.66 5.87 18.82
CA PRO A 390 -12.34 4.86 18.02
C PRO A 390 -13.67 4.45 18.68
N SER A 391 -14.75 5.18 18.40
CA SER A 391 -16.10 4.83 18.85
C SER A 391 -16.77 3.77 17.95
N PRO A 392 -17.63 2.91 18.52
CA PRO A 392 -18.53 2.06 17.76
C PRO A 392 -19.56 2.87 16.97
N CYS A 393 -20.18 2.25 15.96
CA CYS A 393 -21.26 2.90 15.23
C CYS A 393 -22.46 3.16 16.14
N ASP A 394 -22.85 4.43 16.32
CA ASP A 394 -23.99 4.82 17.15
C ASP A 394 -25.35 4.25 16.72
N ILE A 395 -25.45 3.76 15.48
CA ILE A 395 -26.70 3.23 14.92
C ILE A 395 -26.80 1.72 15.13
N CYS A 396 -25.79 0.96 14.72
CA CYS A 396 -25.85 -0.51 14.74
C CYS A 396 -24.93 -1.16 15.78
N GLY A 397 -24.10 -0.37 16.47
CA GLY A 397 -23.11 -0.87 17.43
C GLY A 397 -21.97 -1.65 16.80
N PHE A 398 -21.82 -1.59 15.47
CA PHE A 398 -20.68 -2.21 14.79
C PHE A 398 -19.39 -1.57 15.27
N GLU A 399 -18.44 -2.40 15.69
CA GLU A 399 -17.18 -1.96 16.24
C GLU A 399 -16.37 -1.15 15.23
N HIS A 400 -15.87 -0.01 15.69
CA HIS A 400 -14.84 0.80 15.07
C HIS A 400 -14.98 0.99 13.54
N PRO A 401 -16.02 1.68 13.03
CA PRO A 401 -16.06 2.15 11.64
C PRO A 401 -14.79 2.92 11.24
N TRP A 402 -14.19 3.60 12.22
CA TRP A 402 -12.90 4.29 12.15
C TRP A 402 -11.72 3.40 11.78
N ARG A 403 -11.69 2.11 12.16
CA ARG A 403 -10.65 1.17 11.70
C ARG A 403 -10.66 1.03 10.18
N PHE A 404 -11.74 1.38 9.49
CA PHE A 404 -11.81 1.39 8.02
C PHE A 404 -11.34 2.70 7.36
N VAL A 405 -11.01 3.72 8.16
CA VAL A 405 -10.16 4.84 7.68
C VAL A 405 -8.73 4.35 7.43
N ASP A 406 -8.35 3.35 8.23
CA ASP A 406 -6.99 2.94 8.46
C ASP A 406 -6.64 1.62 7.76
N ARG A 407 -7.65 0.77 7.56
CA ARG A 407 -7.58 -0.54 6.91
C ARG A 407 -8.66 -0.65 5.83
N ALA A 408 -8.38 -1.42 4.78
CA ALA A 408 -9.45 -1.79 3.85
C ALA A 408 -10.55 -2.55 4.62
N ALA A 409 -11.82 -2.26 4.33
CA ALA A 409 -12.91 -3.06 4.89
C ALA A 409 -12.71 -4.55 4.51
N PRO A 410 -12.86 -5.49 5.47
CA PRO A 410 -12.79 -6.90 5.17
C PRO A 410 -13.83 -7.24 4.12
N SER A 411 -13.56 -8.27 3.32
CA SER A 411 -14.57 -8.75 2.40
C SER A 411 -15.80 -9.21 3.18
N LEU A 412 -16.96 -9.16 2.53
CA LEU A 412 -18.24 -9.52 3.15
C LEU A 412 -18.19 -10.89 3.84
N ASP A 413 -17.47 -11.84 3.25
CA ASP A 413 -17.38 -13.24 3.71
C ASP A 413 -16.05 -13.57 4.39
N THR A 414 -15.22 -12.57 4.73
CA THR A 414 -13.98 -12.82 5.47
C THR A 414 -14.30 -13.41 6.85
N ALA A 415 -13.82 -14.64 7.09
CA ALA A 415 -14.06 -15.38 8.33
C ALA A 415 -12.89 -15.33 9.32
N VAL A 416 -11.74 -14.76 8.94
CA VAL A 416 -10.57 -14.58 9.81
C VAL A 416 -9.94 -13.22 9.63
N ASP A 417 -9.37 -12.65 10.69
CA ASP A 417 -8.62 -11.40 10.64
C ASP A 417 -7.21 -11.59 10.07
N GLU A 418 -6.43 -10.50 10.03
CA GLU A 418 -5.04 -10.50 9.54
C GLU A 418 -4.09 -11.36 10.40
N ALA A 419 -4.46 -11.62 11.67
CA ALA A 419 -3.71 -12.47 12.58
C ALA A 419 -4.18 -13.95 12.56
N GLY A 420 -5.19 -14.26 11.75
CA GLY A 420 -5.77 -15.59 11.64
C GLY A 420 -6.84 -15.92 12.70
N ASN A 421 -7.27 -14.95 13.50
CA ASN A 421 -8.35 -15.15 14.47
C ASN A 421 -9.70 -15.17 13.77
N LEU A 422 -10.64 -15.99 14.25
CA LEU A 422 -11.98 -16.07 13.69
C LEU A 422 -12.74 -14.75 13.83
N LEU A 423 -13.18 -14.20 12.70
CA LEU A 423 -14.16 -13.12 12.62
C LEU A 423 -15.55 -13.75 12.62
N SER A 424 -16.06 -14.03 13.82
CA SER A 424 -17.45 -14.44 14.01
C SER A 424 -18.18 -13.37 14.82
N PRO A 425 -19.16 -12.68 14.22
CA PRO A 425 -19.69 -12.96 12.88
C PRO A 425 -19.03 -12.21 11.70
N THR A 426 -19.22 -12.72 10.48
CA THR A 426 -18.74 -12.07 9.24
C THR A 426 -19.52 -10.80 8.92
N LEU A 427 -18.93 -9.91 8.10
CA LEU A 427 -19.56 -8.65 7.73
C LEU A 427 -20.90 -8.84 6.99
N ARG A 428 -21.01 -9.85 6.11
CA ARG A 428 -22.27 -10.21 5.44
C ARG A 428 -23.34 -10.54 6.46
N GLN A 429 -23.00 -11.37 7.44
CA GLN A 429 -23.98 -11.77 8.44
C GLN A 429 -24.38 -10.56 9.31
N ARG A 430 -23.43 -9.66 9.65
CA ARG A 430 -23.72 -8.40 10.36
C ARG A 430 -24.71 -7.51 9.63
N ARG A 431 -24.60 -7.40 8.30
CA ARG A 431 -25.59 -6.69 7.47
C ARG A 431 -26.97 -7.35 7.54
N VAL A 432 -27.03 -8.68 7.49
CA VAL A 432 -28.29 -9.44 7.59
C VAL A 432 -28.96 -9.20 8.95
N TRP A 433 -28.21 -9.22 10.06
CA TRP A 433 -28.82 -8.95 11.37
C TRP A 433 -29.27 -7.52 11.52
N PHE A 434 -28.51 -6.54 11.02
CA PHE A 434 -28.95 -5.15 11.04
C PHE A 434 -30.28 -4.98 10.30
N ALA A 435 -30.42 -5.60 9.13
CA ALA A 435 -31.67 -5.57 8.36
C ALA A 435 -32.86 -6.22 9.11
N GLN A 436 -32.60 -7.20 9.99
CA GLN A 436 -33.63 -7.93 10.72
C GLN A 436 -33.97 -7.33 12.09
N HIS A 437 -32.98 -6.76 12.80
CA HIS A 437 -33.09 -6.41 14.22
C HIS A 437 -32.70 -4.96 14.53
N GLY A 438 -32.08 -4.23 13.60
CA GLY A 438 -31.61 -2.86 13.82
C GLY A 438 -30.26 -2.75 14.54
N ASP A 439 -29.59 -3.87 14.86
CA ASP A 439 -28.25 -3.90 15.43
C ASP A 439 -27.33 -4.90 14.69
N ALA A 440 -26.01 -4.79 14.90
CA ALA A 440 -24.99 -5.59 14.20
C ALA A 440 -24.74 -6.97 14.83
N TRP A 441 -25.55 -7.40 15.80
CA TRP A 441 -25.31 -8.59 16.63
C TRP A 441 -26.47 -9.59 16.52
N PRO A 442 -26.19 -10.91 16.64
CA PRO A 442 -27.26 -11.90 16.59
C PRO A 442 -28.17 -11.79 17.84
N PRO A 443 -29.45 -12.17 17.76
CA PRO A 443 -30.44 -11.94 18.84
C PRO A 443 -30.07 -12.56 20.19
N ASP A 444 -29.34 -13.67 20.17
CA ASP A 444 -28.87 -14.43 21.33
C ASP A 444 -27.48 -13.99 21.83
N HIS A 445 -26.87 -12.98 21.21
CA HIS A 445 -25.61 -12.41 21.68
C HIS A 445 -25.80 -11.78 23.06
N VAL A 446 -25.23 -12.41 24.07
CA VAL A 446 -25.15 -11.89 25.43
C VAL A 446 -23.86 -11.09 25.52
N GLY A 447 -24.00 -9.76 25.55
CA GLY A 447 -22.83 -8.89 25.53
C GLY A 447 -21.85 -9.21 26.67
N THR A 448 -20.56 -9.21 26.36
CA THR A 448 -19.51 -9.45 27.35
C THR A 448 -19.00 -8.13 27.94
N PRO A 449 -18.33 -8.12 29.10
CA PRO A 449 -17.68 -6.91 29.63
C PRO A 449 -16.64 -6.31 28.68
N ASP A 450 -16.10 -7.11 27.77
CA ASP A 450 -15.12 -6.72 26.76
C ASP A 450 -15.79 -6.24 25.45
N ASP A 451 -17.12 -6.29 25.35
CA ASP A 451 -17.83 -5.78 24.18
C ASP A 451 -17.70 -4.25 24.13
N PRO A 452 -17.32 -3.68 22.98
CA PRO A 452 -17.09 -2.24 22.86
C PRO A 452 -18.37 -1.40 23.01
N VAL A 453 -19.56 -2.02 22.87
CA VAL A 453 -20.85 -1.43 23.25
C VAL A 453 -21.62 -2.45 24.08
N PRO A 454 -22.18 -2.06 25.24
CA PRO A 454 -23.13 -2.91 25.94
C PRO A 454 -24.33 -3.20 25.03
N VAL A 455 -24.47 -4.44 24.57
CA VAL A 455 -25.56 -4.89 23.69
C VAL A 455 -26.94 -4.62 24.31
N SER A 456 -27.01 -4.62 25.66
CA SER A 456 -28.19 -4.22 26.42
C SER A 456 -28.60 -2.76 26.19
N ALA A 457 -27.65 -1.85 26.00
CA ALA A 457 -27.91 -0.44 25.69
C ALA A 457 -28.41 -0.28 24.24
N LEU A 458 -27.79 -0.98 23.29
CA LEU A 458 -28.27 -0.99 21.89
C LEU A 458 -29.70 -1.47 21.78
N ARG A 459 -30.08 -2.49 22.56
CA ARG A 459 -31.43 -3.09 22.55
C ARG A 459 -32.41 -2.41 23.49
N ASN A 460 -32.02 -1.34 24.18
CA ASN A 460 -32.93 -0.56 25.00
C ASN A 460 -34.03 0.06 24.09
N PRO A 461 -35.33 -0.11 24.40
CA PRO A 461 -36.41 0.43 23.57
C PRO A 461 -36.36 1.93 23.34
N GLU A 462 -35.94 2.72 24.33
CA GLU A 462 -35.78 4.17 24.23
C GLU A 462 -34.64 4.52 23.29
N HIS A 463 -33.49 3.86 23.44
CA HIS A 463 -32.34 4.03 22.55
C HIS A 463 -32.70 3.66 21.10
N GLN A 464 -33.40 2.54 20.90
CA GLN A 464 -33.89 2.12 19.59
C GLN A 464 -34.90 3.11 18.98
N GLY A 465 -35.68 3.81 19.81
CA GLY A 465 -36.50 4.94 19.39
C GLY A 465 -35.66 6.05 18.75
N LEU A 466 -34.62 6.50 19.44
CA LEU A 466 -33.71 7.54 18.96
C LEU A 466 -32.94 7.13 17.71
N VAL A 467 -32.50 5.88 17.63
CA VAL A 467 -31.81 5.36 16.45
C VAL A 467 -32.74 5.41 15.23
N ARG A 468 -34.01 5.00 15.37
CA ARG A 468 -35.00 5.09 14.29
C ARG A 468 -35.28 6.52 13.85
N GLU A 469 -35.42 7.44 14.80
CA GLU A 469 -35.58 8.88 14.50
C GLU A 469 -34.37 9.44 13.75
N CYS A 470 -33.16 9.12 14.21
CA CYS A 470 -31.91 9.55 13.57
C CYS A 470 -31.78 8.99 12.15
N MET A 471 -32.08 7.69 11.94
CA MET A 471 -32.09 7.07 10.62
C MET A 471 -33.08 7.74 9.67
N ALA A 472 -34.30 8.02 10.14
CA ALA A 472 -35.32 8.69 9.34
C ALA A 472 -34.91 10.12 8.96
N GLU A 473 -34.29 10.87 9.88
CA GLU A 473 -33.74 12.20 9.57
C GLU A 473 -32.61 12.13 8.54
N TRP A 474 -31.73 11.14 8.63
CA TRP A 474 -30.67 10.92 7.66
C TRP A 474 -31.22 10.54 6.28
N ASP A 475 -32.22 9.66 6.22
CA ASP A 475 -32.84 9.27 4.95
C ASP A 475 -33.57 10.47 4.32
N ALA A 476 -34.28 11.29 5.11
CA ALA A 476 -34.89 12.54 4.64
C ALA A 476 -33.83 13.58 4.18
N TRP A 477 -32.72 13.69 4.92
CA TRP A 477 -31.60 14.56 4.55
C TRP A 477 -30.94 14.11 3.24
N LEU A 478 -30.86 12.81 2.96
CA LEU A 478 -30.33 12.28 1.69
C LEU A 478 -31.20 12.63 0.48
N GLU A 479 -32.49 12.91 0.68
CA GLU A 479 -33.38 13.41 -0.38
C GLU A 479 -33.15 14.90 -0.65
N GLN A 480 -32.87 15.69 0.39
CA GLN A 480 -32.65 17.14 0.32
C GLN A 480 -31.45 17.56 1.18
N PRO A 481 -30.21 17.34 0.71
CA PRO A 481 -29.02 17.51 1.54
C PRO A 481 -28.70 18.99 1.81
N ASP A 482 -28.59 19.34 3.09
CA ASP A 482 -27.99 20.59 3.58
C ASP A 482 -26.73 20.27 4.38
N LEU A 483 -25.55 20.52 3.78
CA LEU A 483 -24.26 20.21 4.40
C LEU A 483 -23.99 21.01 5.68
N HIS A 484 -24.68 22.13 5.90
CA HIS A 484 -24.57 22.94 7.11
C HIS A 484 -25.50 22.49 8.23
N LYS A 485 -26.48 21.63 7.93
CA LYS A 485 -27.48 21.13 8.88
C LYS A 485 -27.59 19.61 8.78
N ARG A 486 -26.56 18.94 9.29
CA ARG A 486 -26.56 17.47 9.40
C ARG A 486 -27.47 17.02 10.55
N PRO A 487 -28.10 15.84 10.47
CA PRO A 487 -28.85 15.26 11.57
C PRO A 487 -28.03 15.14 12.85
N VAL A 488 -28.69 15.34 14.00
CA VAL A 488 -28.04 15.29 15.32
C VAL A 488 -27.65 13.84 15.66
N PRO A 489 -26.41 13.57 16.13
CA PRO A 489 -25.97 12.23 16.52
C PRO A 489 -26.84 11.57 17.60
N VAL A 490 -26.96 10.23 17.58
CA VAL A 490 -27.75 9.47 18.56
C VAL A 490 -27.22 9.67 19.97
N TRP A 491 -25.90 9.65 20.17
CA TRP A 491 -25.27 9.82 21.49
C TRP A 491 -25.62 11.17 22.15
N GLN A 492 -25.71 12.26 21.37
CA GLN A 492 -26.12 13.57 21.88
C GLN A 492 -27.58 13.56 22.35
N ARG A 493 -28.46 12.86 21.63
CA ARG A 493 -29.87 12.71 22.01
C ARG A 493 -30.00 11.87 23.28
N TRP A 494 -29.25 10.78 23.35
CA TRP A 494 -29.23 9.88 24.51
C TRP A 494 -28.73 10.59 25.77
N ALA A 495 -27.63 11.35 25.67
CA ALA A 495 -27.10 12.15 26.78
C ALA A 495 -28.13 13.18 27.29
N ARG A 496 -28.87 13.85 26.40
CA ARG A 496 -29.96 14.77 26.79
C ARG A 496 -31.08 14.06 27.55
N LEU A 497 -31.45 12.85 27.13
CA LEU A 497 -32.48 12.06 27.81
C LEU A 497 -32.03 11.57 29.19
N GLN A 498 -30.79 11.09 29.31
CA GLN A 498 -30.22 10.69 30.60
C GLN A 498 -30.11 11.88 31.57
N ASN A 499 -29.73 13.06 31.07
CA ASN A 499 -29.65 14.28 31.87
C ASN A 499 -31.04 14.84 32.24
N ASN A 500 -32.06 14.63 31.41
CA ASN A 500 -33.45 14.98 31.73
C ASN A 500 -34.13 13.99 32.70
N GLY A 501 -33.57 12.80 32.88
CA GLY A 501 -34.00 11.79 33.85
C GLY A 501 -33.40 11.98 35.25
N CYS A 502 -32.42 12.88 35.41
CA CYS A 502 -31.88 13.28 36.71
C CYS A 502 -32.62 14.56 37.15
N PRO A 503 -33.37 14.57 38.27
CA PRO A 503 -33.87 15.83 38.80
C PRO A 503 -32.66 16.72 39.07
N PRO A 504 -32.72 18.04 38.81
CA PRO A 504 -31.63 18.92 39.17
C PRO A 504 -31.34 18.70 40.66
N SER A 505 -30.14 18.23 40.96
CA SER A 505 -29.62 18.27 42.32
C SER A 505 -29.63 19.75 42.70
N ARG A 506 -30.57 20.12 43.57
CA ARG A 506 -30.47 21.35 44.33
C ARG A 506 -29.13 21.32 45.07
N GLY A 507 -28.33 22.36 44.90
CA GLY A 507 -27.03 22.59 45.56
C GLY A 507 -25.91 22.63 44.53
N ASP A 508 -25.14 23.70 44.35
CA ASP A 508 -24.93 24.86 45.21
C ASP A 508 -24.56 26.09 44.38
N GLU A 509 -24.93 27.22 44.98
CA GLU A 509 -24.52 28.58 44.65
C GLU A 509 -22.98 28.71 44.60
N ALA A 510 -22.48 29.37 43.55
CA ALA A 510 -21.35 30.30 43.59
C ALA A 510 -21.37 31.21 42.35
#